data_AF-A0A1I3RJG7-F1
#
_entry.id   AF-A0A1I3RJG7-F1
#
_cell.length_a   1.000
_cell.length_b   1.000
_cell.length_c   1.000
_cell.angle_alpha   90.00
_cell.angle_beta   90.00
_cell.angle_gamma   90.00
#
_symmetry.space_group_name_H-M   'P 1'
#
loop_
_entity.id
_entity.type
_entity.pdbx_description
1 polymer ?
#
loop_
_entity_poly.entity_id
_entity_poly.type
_entity_poly.pdbx_seq_one_letter_code
_entity_poly.pdbx_strand_id
1 'polypeptide(L)' 'MASVPPSVAQAIQDHVLDFERETKNNGNPPFYMRDLTAAVLAKVVAAPDSPGRILRMLKRQGFVDYRVEDRARSLYRFV' A
#
# COMPACT_ATOMS: atom_id res chain seq x y z
N MET A 1 8.36 29.65 -3.03
CA MET A 1 7.93 28.52 -3.89
C MET A 1 6.78 27.82 -3.16
N ALA A 2 5.56 27.93 -3.65
CA ALA A 2 4.42 27.26 -3.01
C ALA A 2 4.48 25.77 -3.34
N SER A 3 4.52 24.91 -2.31
CA SER A 3 4.41 23.46 -2.49
C SER A 3 3.02 23.14 -3.03
N VAL A 4 2.95 22.54 -4.21
CA VAL A 4 1.70 22.00 -4.76
C VAL A 4 1.24 20.89 -3.82
N PRO A 5 -0.01 20.91 -3.30
CA PRO A 5 -0.48 19.83 -2.46
C PRO A 5 -0.46 18.51 -3.25
N PRO A 6 0.05 17.42 -2.65
CA PRO A 6 0.11 16.14 -3.33
C PRO A 6 -1.30 15.72 -3.75
N SER A 7 -1.43 15.18 -4.96
CA SER A 7 -2.69 14.59 -5.41
C SER A 7 -3.10 13.47 -4.45
N VAL A 8 -4.41 13.18 -4.35
CA VAL A 8 -4.90 12.05 -3.53
C VAL A 8 -4.21 10.73 -3.91
N ALA A 9 -3.93 10.53 -5.21
CA ALA A 9 -3.19 9.35 -5.69
C ALA A 9 -1.75 9.31 -5.16
N GLN A 10 -1.06 10.46 -5.12
CA GLN A 10 0.29 10.56 -4.56
C GLN A 10 0.27 10.26 -3.06
N ALA A 11 -0.69 10.82 -2.32
CA ALA A 11 -0.82 10.56 -0.88
C ALA A 11 -1.09 9.08 -0.56
N ILE A 12 -1.93 8.41 -1.37
CA ILE A 12 -2.13 6.95 -1.24
C ILE A 12 -0.84 6.20 -1.54
N GLN A 13 -0.11 6.56 -2.59
CA GLN A 13 1.17 5.95 -2.94
C GLN A 13 2.17 6.05 -1.80
N ASP A 14 2.34 7.25 -1.23
CA ASP A 14 3.27 7.49 -0.13
C ASP A 14 2.94 6.60 1.07
N HIS A 15 1.66 6.49 1.43
CA HIS A 15 1.24 5.63 2.54
C HIS A 15 1.33 4.13 2.26
N VAL A 16 1.20 3.70 1.00
CA VAL A 16 1.46 2.29 0.63
C VAL A 16 2.95 1.97 0.80
N LEU A 17 3.84 2.89 0.41
CA LEU A 17 5.29 2.72 0.57
C LEU A 17 5.72 2.80 2.05
N ASP A 18 5.09 3.67 2.84
CA ASP A 18 5.29 3.72 4.29
C ASP A 18 4.88 2.39 4.93
N PHE A 19 3.72 1.85 4.56
CA PHE A 19 3.23 0.57 5.07
C PHE A 19 4.18 -0.58 4.70
N GLU A 20 4.72 -0.60 3.48
CA GLU A 20 5.75 -1.57 3.09
C GLU A 20 6.98 -1.46 4.00
N ARG A 21 7.49 -0.24 4.20
CA ARG A 21 8.69 0.00 5.01
C ARG A 21 8.48 -0.42 6.46
N GLU A 22 7.35 -0.05 7.06
CA GLU A 22 6.96 -0.46 8.41
C GLU A 22 6.86 -1.98 8.52
N THR A 23 6.22 -2.64 7.54
CA THR A 23 6.08 -4.10 7.50
C THR A 23 7.45 -4.78 7.42
N LYS A 24 8.33 -4.31 6.52
CA LYS A 24 9.70 -4.85 6.37
C LYS A 24 10.53 -4.66 7.64
N ASN A 25 10.44 -3.50 8.28
CA ASN A 25 11.13 -3.22 9.55
C ASN A 25 10.63 -4.12 10.70
N ASN A 26 9.36 -4.54 10.66
CA ASN A 26 8.77 -5.44 11.65
C ASN A 26 9.03 -6.94 11.35
N GLY A 27 10.09 -7.26 10.60
CA GLY A 27 10.44 -8.64 10.24
C GLY A 27 9.70 -9.17 9.01
N ASN A 28 9.04 -8.29 8.25
CA ASN A 28 8.32 -8.61 7.02
C ASN A 28 7.23 -9.69 7.19
N PRO A 29 6.30 -9.56 8.17
CA PRO A 29 5.20 -10.51 8.32
C PRO A 29 4.23 -10.44 7.13
N PRO A 30 3.44 -11.50 6.89
CA PRO A 30 2.32 -11.42 5.96
C PRO A 30 1.30 -10.37 6.43
N PHE A 31 0.63 -9.72 5.49
CA PHE A 31 -0.41 -8.74 5.75
C PHE A 31 -1.66 -9.04 4.93
N TYR A 32 -2.84 -8.70 5.44
CA TYR A 32 -4.07 -8.79 4.68
C TYR A 32 -4.28 -7.51 3.87
N MET A 33 -4.86 -7.61 2.67
CA MET A 33 -5.18 -6.42 1.86
C MET A 33 -6.06 -5.42 2.62
N ARG A 34 -6.99 -5.92 3.45
CA ARG A 34 -7.83 -5.07 4.29
C ARG A 34 -7.04 -4.23 5.29
N ASP A 35 -5.90 -4.73 5.77
CA ASP A 35 -5.06 -4.02 6.76
C ASP A 35 -4.32 -2.88 6.06
N LEU A 36 -3.79 -3.13 4.86
CA LEU A 36 -3.23 -2.08 4.00
C LEU A 36 -4.29 -1.01 3.69
N THR A 37 -5.48 -1.42 3.26
CA THR A 37 -6.57 -0.48 2.97
C THR A 37 -6.94 0.34 4.20
N ALA A 38 -7.08 -0.28 5.38
CA ALA A 38 -7.38 0.43 6.62
C ALA A 38 -6.26 1.42 7.01
N ALA A 39 -5.00 1.02 6.89
CA ALA A 39 -3.85 1.87 7.19
C ALA A 39 -3.78 3.12 6.30
N VAL A 40 -4.11 2.98 5.01
CA VAL A 40 -4.16 4.11 4.07
C VAL A 40 -5.38 5.00 4.35
N LEU A 41 -6.56 4.42 4.52
CA LEU A 41 -7.80 5.19 4.74
C LEU A 41 -7.80 5.94 6.09
N ALA A 42 -7.02 5.50 7.07
CA ALA A 42 -6.81 6.22 8.31
C ALA A 42 -6.08 7.56 8.12
N LYS A 43 -5.32 7.71 7.02
CA LYS A 43 -4.49 8.90 6.75
C LYS A 43 -5.04 9.75 5.58
N VAL A 44 -5.74 9.13 4.63
CA VAL A 44 -6.24 9.79 3.41
C VAL A 44 -7.68 9.39 3.12
N VAL A 45 -8.52 10.39 2.83
CA VAL A 45 -9.88 10.15 2.33
C VAL A 45 -9.80 9.68 0.87
N ALA A 46 -10.06 8.40 0.64
CA ALA A 46 -10.02 7.77 -0.67
C ALA A 46 -11.11 6.70 -0.82
N ALA A 47 -11.38 6.26 -2.05
CA ALA A 47 -12.24 5.12 -2.29
C ALA A 47 -11.58 3.81 -1.74
N PRO A 48 -12.37 2.87 -1.17
CA PRO A 48 -11.83 1.66 -0.54
C PRO A 48 -10.95 0.78 -1.44
N ASP A 49 -11.21 0.77 -2.75
CA ASP A 49 -10.44 -0.02 -3.72
C ASP A 49 -9.15 0.67 -4.20
N SER A 50 -9.01 1.98 -3.93
CA SER A 50 -7.87 2.77 -4.40
C SER A 50 -6.52 2.25 -3.89
N PRO A 51 -6.33 1.90 -2.59
CA PRO A 51 -5.06 1.38 -2.08
C PRO A 51 -4.60 0.11 -2.81
N GLY A 52 -5.50 -0.86 -3.02
CA GLY A 52 -5.18 -2.09 -3.75
C GLY A 52 -4.89 -1.86 -5.24
N ARG A 53 -5.49 -0.84 -5.86
CA ARG A 53 -5.17 -0.44 -7.23
C ARG A 53 -3.79 0.22 -7.31
N ILE A 54 -3.46 1.08 -6.36
CA ILE A 54 -2.14 1.74 -6.29
C ILE A 54 -1.05 0.71 -5.99
N LEU A 55 -1.25 -0.21 -5.05
CA LEU A 55 -0.28 -1.28 -4.78
C LEU A 55 0.05 -2.08 -6.05
N ARG A 56 -0.97 -2.46 -6.83
CA ARG A 56 -0.79 -3.16 -8.11
C ARG A 56 -0.09 -2.30 -9.15
N MET A 57 -0.36 -1.00 -9.18
CA MET A 57 0.35 -0.05 -10.04
C MET A 57 1.82 0.03 -9.67
N LEU A 58 2.15 0.19 -8.38
CA LEU A 58 3.52 0.26 -7.87
C LEU A 58 4.30 -1.01 -8.18
N LYS A 59 3.67 -2.18 -8.06
CA LYS A 59 4.28 -3.44 -8.48
C LYS A 59 4.63 -3.49 -9.97
N ARG A 60 3.71 -3.06 -10.84
CA ARG A 60 3.97 -3.02 -12.29
C ARG A 60 5.08 -2.04 -12.66
N GLN A 61 5.27 -0.99 -11.87
CA GLN A 61 6.32 0.01 -12.06
C GLN A 61 7.66 -0.40 -11.41
N GLY A 62 7.70 -1.49 -10.65
CA GLY A 62 8.90 -1.96 -9.96
C GLY A 62 9.24 -1.23 -8.66
N PHE A 63 8.32 -0.41 -8.12
CA PHE A 63 8.54 0.31 -6.86
C PHE A 63 8.36 -0.57 -5.62
N VAL A 64 7.51 -1.60 -5.72
CA VAL A 64 7.20 -2.54 -4.64
C VAL A 64 7.17 -3.93 -5.24
N ASP A 65 7.65 -4.94 -4.53
CA ASP A 65 7.33 -6.33 -4.87
C ASP A 65 6.64 -7.03 -3.71
N TYR A 66 5.73 -7.93 -4.07
CA TYR A 66 4.98 -8.72 -3.11
C TYR A 66 4.51 -10.02 -3.75
N ARG A 67 4.35 -11.06 -2.93
CA ARG A 67 3.73 -12.33 -3.32
C ARG A 67 2.38 -12.48 -2.64
N VAL A 68 1.50 -13.24 -3.29
CA VAL A 68 0.24 -13.68 -2.68
C VAL A 68 0.53 -14.98 -1.96
N GLU A 69 0.34 -15.02 -0.64
CA GLU A 69 0.50 -16.26 0.14
C GLU A 69 -0.79 -17.06 0.19
N ASP A 70 -1.94 -16.39 0.34
CA ASP A 70 -3.26 -17.02 0.29
C ASP A 70 -4.24 -16.09 -0.44
N ARG A 71 -4.69 -16.51 -1.62
CA ARG A 71 -5.61 -15.71 -2.45
C ARG A 71 -7.02 -15.66 -1.88
N ALA A 72 -7.51 -16.74 -1.25
CA ALA A 72 -8.87 -16.78 -0.70
C ALA A 72 -9.00 -15.82 0.49
N ARG A 73 -7.91 -15.68 1.26
CA ARG A 73 -7.85 -14.75 2.40
C ARG A 73 -7.33 -13.37 2.06
N SER A 74 -6.92 -13.13 0.81
CA SER A 74 -6.24 -11.89 0.42
C SER A 74 -5.03 -11.60 1.32
N LEU A 75 -4.19 -12.62 1.54
CA LEU A 75 -2.97 -12.57 2.32
C LEU A 75 -1.76 -12.41 1.41
N TYR A 76 -0.93 -11.41 1.71
CA TYR A 76 0.19 -10.97 0.90
C TYR A 76 1.44 -10.89 1.77
N ARG A 77 2.61 -10.90 1.14
CA ARG A 77 3.89 -10.60 1.80
C ARG A 77 4.75 -9.79 0.85
N PHE A 78 5.41 -8.74 1.34
CA PHE A 78 6.38 -8.00 0.55
C PHE A 78 7.65 -8.83 0.30
N VAL A 79 8.29 -8.62 -0.85
CA VAL A 79 9.55 -9.28 -1.25
C VAL A 79 10.68 -8.26 -1.23
#